data_AF-A0A231R708-F1
#
_entry.id   AF-A0A231R708-F1
#
_cell.length_a   1.000
_cell.length_b   1.000
_cell.length_c   1.000
_cell.angle_alpha   90.00
_cell.angle_beta   90.00
_cell.angle_gamma   90.00
#
_symmetry.space_group_name_H-M   'P 1'
#
loop_
_entity.id
_entity.type
_entity.pdbx_description
1 polymer ?
#
loop_
_entity_poly.entity_id
_entity_poly.type
_entity_poly.pdbx_seq_one_letter_code
_entity_poly.pdbx_strand_id
1 'polypeptide(L)'
;METDVLNYANGGTPLKTPIPYVLTHDSDFQHAIWFQWPISVFSDGDCIYEGGIVDEFDDVVVLINNKLFFKHSWQFVRHLAVQNS
;
A
#
# COMPACT_ATOMS: atom_id res chain seq x y z
N MET A 1 22.90 -0.41 -1.77
CA MET A 1 23.04 -1.08 -3.08
C MET A 1 21.89 -2.07 -3.13
N GLU A 2 20.76 -1.63 -3.66
CA GLU A 2 19.49 -2.39 -3.62
C GLU A 2 19.19 -2.83 -5.04
N THR A 3 19.06 -4.14 -5.25
CA THR A 3 18.88 -4.75 -6.56
C THR A 3 17.39 -4.77 -6.89
N ASP A 4 16.96 -3.89 -7.78
CA ASP A 4 15.65 -3.99 -8.44
C ASP A 4 15.57 -5.32 -9.21
N VAL A 5 14.71 -6.23 -8.74
CA VAL A 5 14.42 -7.48 -9.45
C VAL A 5 13.36 -7.19 -10.51
N LEU A 6 13.79 -6.99 -11.76
CA LEU A 6 12.92 -6.80 -12.91
C LEU A 6 12.35 -8.14 -13.37
N ASN A 7 11.05 -8.36 -13.20
CA ASN A 7 10.33 -9.47 -13.82
C ASN A 7 9.99 -9.10 -15.29
N TYR A 8 10.60 -9.81 -16.24
CA TYR A 8 10.36 -9.63 -17.67
C TYR A 8 9.23 -10.55 -18.13
N ALA A 9 8.15 -9.99 -18.69
CA ALA A 9 7.21 -10.76 -19.51
C ALA A 9 7.75 -10.87 -20.94
N ASN A 10 7.52 -12.02 -21.59
CA ASN A 10 7.89 -12.33 -22.97
C ASN A 10 7.55 -11.17 -23.93
N GLY A 11 8.56 -10.42 -24.40
CA GLY A 11 8.35 -9.38 -25.42
C GLY A 11 8.89 -7.97 -25.15
N GLY A 12 9.85 -7.80 -24.23
CA GLY A 12 10.81 -6.69 -24.36
C GLY A 12 10.35 -5.29 -23.93
N THR A 13 9.25 -5.15 -23.19
CA THR A 13 9.02 -3.95 -22.36
C THR A 13 8.95 -4.37 -20.89
N PRO A 14 9.78 -3.79 -19.99
CA PRO A 14 9.54 -3.98 -18.58
C PRO A 14 8.14 -3.44 -18.31
N LEU A 15 7.26 -4.31 -17.81
CA LEU A 15 6.00 -3.88 -17.24
C LEU A 15 6.38 -2.94 -16.09
N LYS A 16 6.39 -1.64 -16.37
CA LYS A 16 6.62 -0.55 -15.42
C LYS A 16 5.39 -0.41 -14.49
N THR A 17 4.64 -1.50 -14.28
CA THR A 17 3.57 -1.54 -13.32
C THR A 17 4.25 -1.51 -11.97
N PRO A 18 4.05 -0.44 -11.19
CA PRO A 18 4.63 -0.36 -9.87
C PRO A 18 4.13 -1.56 -9.05
N ILE A 19 5.03 -2.36 -8.50
CA ILE A 19 4.63 -3.48 -7.62
C ILE A 19 3.90 -2.85 -6.42
N PRO A 20 2.64 -3.22 -6.13
CA PRO A 20 1.90 -2.64 -5.02
C PRO A 20 2.68 -2.87 -3.72
N TYR A 21 2.96 -1.79 -3.00
CA TYR A 21 3.66 -1.88 -1.71
C TYR A 21 2.63 -2.16 -0.61
N VAL A 22 2.70 -3.37 -0.04
CA VAL A 22 1.82 -3.84 1.02
C VAL A 22 2.41 -3.45 2.38
N LEU A 23 1.62 -2.77 3.20
CA LEU A 23 2.01 -2.41 4.56
C LEU A 23 1.84 -3.64 5.45
N THR A 24 2.91 -4.05 6.13
CA THR A 24 2.96 -5.28 6.94
C THR A 24 3.50 -5.06 8.34
N HIS A 25 4.30 -4.01 8.55
CA HIS A 25 4.91 -3.66 9.83
C HIS A 25 4.45 -2.28 10.29
N ASP A 26 4.54 -2.03 11.60
CA ASP A 26 4.21 -0.73 12.19
C ASP A 26 5.02 0.43 11.61
N SER A 27 6.26 0.17 11.21
CA SER A 27 7.09 1.15 10.49
C SER A 27 6.45 1.60 9.18
N ASP A 28 5.73 0.71 8.49
CA ASP A 28 5.09 0.99 7.21
C ASP A 28 3.90 1.93 7.42
N PHE A 29 3.12 1.69 8.49
CA PHE A 29 2.01 2.56 8.89
C PHE A 29 2.50 3.91 9.42
N GLN A 30 3.60 3.93 10.17
CA GLN A 30 4.23 5.16 10.63
C GLN A 30 4.73 6.01 9.45
N HIS A 31 5.35 5.39 8.45
CA HIS A 31 5.70 6.07 7.20
C HIS A 31 4.46 6.55 6.44
N ALA A 32 3.39 5.75 6.39
CA ALA A 32 2.15 6.14 5.72
C ALA A 32 1.52 7.40 6.34
N ILE A 33 1.58 7.54 7.68
CA ILE A 33 1.16 8.75 8.39
C ILE A 33 2.08 9.92 8.02
N TRP A 34 3.40 9.77 8.15
CA TRP A 34 4.35 10.88 7.93
C TRP A 34 4.34 11.43 6.51
N PHE A 35 4.24 10.55 5.53
CA PHE A 35 4.27 10.93 4.11
C PHE A 35 2.89 11.05 3.49
N GLN A 36 1.83 10.90 4.29
CA GLN A 36 0.43 10.97 3.86
C GLN A 36 0.21 10.07 2.63
N TRP A 37 0.64 8.81 2.74
CA TRP A 37 0.52 7.87 1.63
C TRP A 37 -0.96 7.55 1.37
N PRO A 38 -1.42 7.62 0.10
CA PRO A 38 -2.72 7.08 -0.28
C PRO A 38 -2.71 5.55 -0.17
N ILE A 39 -3.60 5.01 0.68
CA ILE A 39 -3.76 3.60 1.00
C ILE A 39 -5.12 3.09 0.54
N SER A 40 -5.13 1.94 -0.13
CA SER A 40 -6.32 1.11 -0.34
C SER A 40 -6.37 -0.04 0.65
N VAL A 41 -7.58 -0.46 1.01
CA VAL A 41 -7.84 -1.60 1.89
C VAL A 41 -8.57 -2.68 1.11
N PHE A 42 -8.07 -3.91 1.22
CA PHE A 42 -8.61 -5.08 0.55
C PHE A 42 -9.07 -6.14 1.56
N SER A 43 -10.19 -6.80 1.26
CA SER A 43 -10.75 -7.95 1.99
C SER A 43 -10.99 -9.08 1.00
N ASP A 44 -10.44 -10.26 1.26
CA ASP A 44 -10.64 -11.45 0.41
C ASP A 44 -10.32 -11.22 -1.10
N GLY A 45 -9.40 -10.29 -1.38
CA GLY A 45 -9.01 -9.92 -2.75
C GLY A 45 -9.81 -8.76 -3.36
N ASP A 46 -10.91 -8.33 -2.74
CA ASP A 46 -11.72 -7.21 -3.18
C ASP A 46 -11.30 -5.90 -2.52
N CYS A 47 -11.22 -4.81 -3.30
CA CYS A 47 -10.96 -3.47 -2.78
C CYS A 47 -12.22 -2.93 -2.10
N ILE A 48 -12.19 -2.80 -0.77
CA ILE A 48 -13.33 -2.32 0.02
C ILE A 48 -13.22 -0.83 0.36
N TYR A 49 -12.03 -0.26 0.21
CA TYR A 49 -11.77 1.16 0.45
C TYR A 49 -10.56 1.62 -0.35
N GLU A 50 -10.64 2.80 -0.98
CA GLU A 50 -9.63 3.26 -1.93
C GLU A 50 -9.10 4.67 -1.59
N GLY A 51 -7.78 4.81 -1.60
CA GLY A 51 -7.09 6.10 -1.65
C GLY A 51 -7.19 6.97 -0.38
N GLY A 52 -7.40 6.37 0.79
CA GLY A 52 -7.42 7.12 2.05
C GLY A 52 -6.04 7.30 2.68
N ILE A 53 -5.97 8.15 3.70
CA ILE A 53 -4.78 8.49 4.47
C ILE A 53 -4.90 7.89 5.86
N VAL A 54 -3.82 7.26 6.32
CA VAL A 54 -3.74 6.75 7.69
C VAL A 54 -3.68 7.92 8.67
N ASP A 55 -4.63 7.97 9.59
CA ASP A 55 -4.69 8.97 10.66
C ASP A 55 -3.93 8.48 11.91
N GLU A 56 -4.20 7.25 12.33
CA GLU A 56 -3.60 6.58 13.49
C GLU A 56 -3.62 5.05 13.31
N PHE A 57 -2.80 4.34 14.07
CA PHE A 57 -2.83 2.88 14.12
C PHE A 57 -2.37 2.37 15.49
N ASP A 58 -2.74 1.15 15.81
CA ASP A 58 -2.20 0.39 16.93
C ASP A 58 -1.87 -1.06 16.49
N ASP A 59 -1.73 -1.96 17.46
CA ASP A 59 -1.41 -3.37 17.22
C ASP A 59 -2.50 -4.11 16.43
N VAL A 60 -3.76 -3.67 16.54
CA VAL A 60 -4.96 -4.37 16.06
C VAL A 60 -5.64 -3.62 14.92
N VAL A 61 -5.68 -2.30 14.98
CA VAL A 61 -6.47 -1.46 14.07
C VAL A 61 -5.64 -0.37 13.39
N VAL A 62 -6.17 0.10 12.26
CA VAL A 62 -5.71 1.24 11.47
C VAL A 62 -6.91 2.14 11.23
N LEU A 63 -6.79 3.41 11.56
CA LEU A 63 -7.77 4.43 11.23
C LEU A 63 -7.35 5.12 9.93
N ILE A 64 -8.24 5.12 8.92
CA ILE A 64 -8.01 5.74 7.62
C ILE A 64 -9.19 6.67 7.31
N ASN A 65 -8.94 7.98 7.22
CA ASN A 65 -9.96 9.04 7.12
C ASN A 65 -11.13 8.83 8.11
N ASN A 66 -10.84 8.64 9.40
CA ASN A 66 -11.80 8.33 10.48
C ASN A 66 -12.60 7.02 10.31
N LYS A 67 -12.17 6.10 9.46
CA LYS A 67 -12.76 4.75 9.33
C LYS A 67 -11.81 3.70 9.89
N LEU A 68 -12.35 2.78 10.69
CA LEU A 68 -11.57 1.76 11.40
C LEU A 68 -11.45 0.48 10.57
N PHE A 69 -10.22 -0.02 10.47
CA PHE A 69 -9.87 -1.28 9.79
C PHE A 69 -8.97 -2.15 10.71
N PHE A 70 -9.18 -3.47 10.77
CA PHE A 70 -8.40 -4.48 11.47
C PHE A 70 -7.20 -4.95 10.64
N LYS A 71 -6.00 -4.90 11.23
CA LYS A 71 -4.72 -5.28 10.59
C LYS A 71 -4.66 -6.74 10.16
N HIS A 72 -5.29 -7.63 10.92
CA HIS A 72 -5.22 -9.08 10.67
C HIS A 72 -6.25 -9.59 9.66
N SER A 73 -7.29 -8.82 9.39
CA SER A 73 -8.38 -9.22 8.48
C SER A 73 -8.23 -8.62 7.09
N TRP A 74 -7.45 -7.55 6.95
CA TRP A 74 -7.40 -6.75 5.74
C TRP A 74 -5.98 -6.47 5.29
N GLN A 75 -5.83 -6.29 3.98
CA GLN A 75 -4.56 -5.93 3.36
C GLN A 75 -4.56 -4.43 3.05
N PHE A 76 -3.45 -3.78 3.37
CA PHE A 76 -3.26 -2.35 3.18
C PHE A 76 -2.21 -2.11 2.11
N VAL A 77 -2.58 -1.40 1.05
CA VAL A 77 -1.73 -1.24 -0.14
C VAL A 77 -1.55 0.23 -0.43
N ARG A 78 -0.29 0.68 -0.48
CA ARG A 78 0.06 2.03 -0.92
C ARG A 78 -0.13 2.16 -2.43
N HIS A 79 -0.77 3.25 -2.86
CA HIS A 79 -0.73 3.68 -4.24
C HIS A 79 0.66 4.24 -4.55
N LEU A 80 1.36 3.60 -5.48
CA LEU A 80 2.56 4.19 -6.04
C LEU A 80 2.10 5.26 -7.03
N ALA A 81 2.43 6.52 -6.72
CA ALA A 81 2.23 7.61 -7.66
C ALA A 81 2.90 7.22 -8.97
N VAL A 82 2.12 7.13 -10.05
CA VAL A 82 2.67 7.01 -11.39
C VAL A 82 3.46 8.29 -11.63
N GLN A 83 4.79 8.21 -11.51
CA GLN A 83 5.66 9.31 -11.91
C GLN A 83 5.56 9.41 -13.42
N ASN A 84 4.70 10.29 -13.90
CA ASN A 84 4.77 10.81 -15.26
C ASN A 84 6.03 11.69 -15.32
N SER A 85 7.14 11.07 -15.74
CA SER A 85 8.33 11.80 -16.20
C SER A 85 8.08 12.38 -17.58
#